data_AF-A0AB73IP19-F1
#
_entry.id   AF-A0AB73IP19-F1
#
_cell.length_a   1.000
_cell.length_b   1.000
_cell.length_c   1.000
_cell.angle_alpha   90.00
_cell.angle_beta   90.00
_cell.angle_gamma   90.00
#
_symmetry.space_group_name_H-M   'P 1'
#
loop_
_entity.id
_entity.type
_entity.pdbx_description
1 polymer ?
#
loop_
_entity_poly.entity_id
_entity_poly.type
_entity_poly.pdbx_seq_one_letter_code
_entity_poly.pdbx_strand_id
1 'polypeptide(L)'
;MLDPSGQPDFNALQNAFDRRSTAEIVMFVFDLLWLNGTDLREQPLRSRRALLRDLMAEHTSDAIRFSEAFRRTRSRSSHRLAR
;
A
#
# COMPACT_ATOMS: atom_id res chain seq x y z
N MET A 1 5.46 -6.08 8.79
CA MET A 1 4.83 -6.25 10.10
C MET A 1 3.61 -5.37 10.22
N LEU A 2 2.55 -5.95 10.76
CA LEU A 2 1.27 -5.31 11.00
C LEU A 2 0.88 -5.54 12.46
N ASP A 3 0.14 -4.60 13.04
CA ASP A 3 -0.48 -4.77 14.34
C ASP A 3 -1.71 -5.72 14.26
N PRO A 4 -2.36 -6.08 15.37
CA PRO A 4 -3.55 -6.93 15.36
C PRO A 4 -4.74 -6.35 14.57
N SER A 5 -4.76 -5.04 14.31
CA SER A 5 -5.76 -4.37 13.48
C SER A 5 -5.40 -4.35 11.99
N GLY A 6 -4.25 -4.92 11.63
CA GLY A 6 -3.75 -4.99 10.25
C GLY A 6 -3.08 -3.70 9.78
N GLN A 7 -2.77 -2.76 10.68
CA GLN A 7 -2.11 -1.50 10.34
C GLN A 7 -0.58 -1.64 10.44
N PRO A 8 0.20 -0.82 9.70
CA PRO A 8 1.66 -0.85 9.81
C PRO A 8 2.16 -0.64 11.24
N ASP A 9 2.91 -1.61 11.77
CA ASP A 9 3.59 -1.49 13.07
C ASP A 9 5.04 -1.03 12.85
N PHE A 10 5.26 0.27 12.98
CA PHE A 10 6.56 0.89 12.77
C PHE A 10 7.58 0.56 13.86
N ASN A 11 7.14 0.30 15.10
CA ASN A 11 8.04 -0.06 16.19
C ASN A 11 8.55 -1.48 15.99
N ALA A 12 7.65 -2.41 15.64
CA ALA A 12 8.03 -3.77 15.30
C ALA A 12 8.97 -3.81 14.07
N LEU A 13 8.71 -2.96 13.06
CA LEU A 13 9.58 -2.85 11.89
C LEU A 13 11.00 -2.37 12.25
N GLN A 14 11.15 -1.35 13.09
CA GLN A 14 12.46 -0.89 13.56
C GLN A 14 13.21 -2.00 14.31
N ASN A 15 12.54 -2.66 15.27
CA ASN A 15 13.11 -3.78 16.02
C ASN A 15 13.55 -4.94 15.12
N ALA A 16 12.80 -5.22 14.05
CA ALA A 16 13.12 -6.27 13.08
C ALA A 16 14.42 -5.97 12.33
N PHE A 17 14.67 -4.71 11.96
CA PHE A 17 15.92 -4.29 11.33
C PHE A 17 17.11 -4.39 12.29
N ASP A 18 16.97 -3.87 13.52
CA ASP A 18 18.03 -3.90 14.53
C ASP A 18 18.48 -5.34 14.85
N ARG A 19 17.53 -6.27 14.90
CA ARG A 19 17.77 -7.68 15.19
C ARG A 19 18.07 -8.54 13.95
N ARG A 20 18.11 -7.95 12.75
CA ARG A 20 18.23 -8.65 11.46
C ARG A 20 17.19 -9.77 11.26
N SER A 21 16.02 -9.64 11.87
CA SER A 21 14.92 -10.60 11.82
C SER A 21 13.81 -10.08 10.92
N THR A 22 14.03 -10.18 9.61
CA THR A 22 13.20 -9.49 8.59
C THR A 22 12.12 -10.36 7.94
N ALA A 23 11.98 -11.63 8.35
CA ALA A 23 11.07 -12.59 7.72
C ALA A 23 9.58 -12.15 7.72
N GLU A 24 9.17 -11.39 8.74
CA GLU A 24 7.79 -10.90 8.92
C GLU A 24 7.56 -9.49 8.34
N ILE A 25 8.54 -8.96 7.60
CA ILE A 25 8.36 -7.68 6.90
C ILE A 25 7.42 -7.90 5.72
N VAL A 26 6.41 -7.03 5.64
CA VAL A 26 5.43 -7.02 4.56
C VAL A 26 5.66 -5.75 3.75
N MET A 27 5.90 -5.91 2.46
CA MET A 27 6.11 -4.82 1.51
C MET A 27 4.80 -4.47 0.82
N PHE A 28 4.38 -3.21 0.94
CA PHE A 28 3.23 -2.70 0.21
C PHE A 28 3.67 -1.97 -1.06
N VAL A 29 3.31 -2.50 -2.22
CA VAL A 29 3.64 -1.94 -3.54
C VAL A 29 2.46 -1.10 -4.04
N PHE A 30 2.75 0.09 -4.56
CA PHE A 30 1.71 1.06 -4.92
C PHE A 30 1.82 1.64 -6.34
N ASP A 31 2.92 1.39 -7.05
CA ASP A 31 3.15 1.88 -8.42
C ASP A 31 4.02 0.89 -9.20
N LEU A 32 3.91 0.94 -10.53
CA LEU A 32 4.67 0.12 -11.47
C LEU A 32 5.32 1.05 -12.51
N LEU A 33 6.62 1.29 -12.34
CA LEU A 33 7.36 2.26 -13.16
C LEU A 33 7.91 1.64 -14.44
N TRP A 34 8.12 0.33 -14.46
CA TRP A 34 8.71 -0.40 -15.57
C TRP A 34 8.11 -1.79 -15.67
N LEU A 35 7.81 -2.25 -16.88
CA LEU A 35 7.29 -3.59 -17.12
C LEU A 35 7.80 -4.10 -18.47
N ASN A 36 8.39 -5.30 -18.49
CA ASN A 36 8.80 -5.99 -19.72
C ASN A 36 9.61 -5.10 -20.70
N GLY A 37 10.59 -4.37 -20.18
CA GLY A 37 11.43 -3.49 -21.00
C GLY A 37 10.83 -2.12 -21.35
N THR A 38 9.60 -1.83 -20.92
CA THR A 38 8.91 -0.57 -21.19
C THR A 38 8.90 0.34 -19.96
N ASP A 39 9.31 1.59 -20.14
CA ASP A 39 9.14 2.66 -19.17
C ASP A 39 7.68 3.12 -19.13
N LEU A 40 7.05 3.06 -17.97
CA LEU A 40 5.66 3.45 -17.76
C LEU A 40 5.53 4.84 -17.14
N ARG A 41 6.62 5.53 -16.78
CA ARG A 41 6.56 6.77 -16.00
C ARG A 41 5.77 7.89 -16.66
N GLU A 42 5.74 7.94 -18.00
CA GLU A 42 4.94 8.89 -18.79
C GLU A 42 3.44 8.56 -18.82
N GLN A 43 3.05 7.34 -18.42
CA GLN A 43 1.64 6.94 -18.33
C GLN A 43 0.99 7.52 -17.07
N PRO A 44 -0.32 7.83 -17.08
CA PRO A 44 -1.02 8.25 -15.87
C PRO A 44 -0.90 7.23 -14.73
N LEU A 45 -0.71 7.69 -13.49
CA LEU A 45 -0.61 6.84 -12.30
C LEU A 45 -1.76 5.81 -12.20
N ARG A 46 -2.98 6.20 -12.60
CA ARG A 46 -4.14 5.30 -12.62
C ARG A 46 -3.92 4.10 -13.54
N SER A 47 -3.36 4.33 -14.73
CA SER A 47 -3.06 3.27 -15.70
C SER A 47 -1.97 2.34 -15.16
N ARG A 48 -0.89 2.90 -14.58
CA ARG A 48 0.21 2.12 -13.97
C ARG A 48 -0.28 1.25 -12.82
N ARG A 49 -1.13 1.80 -11.94
CA ARG A 49 -1.73 1.07 -10.83
C ARG A 49 -2.71 -0.02 -11.27
N ALA A 50 -3.43 0.18 -12.38
CA ALA A 50 -4.29 -0.86 -12.93
C ALA A 50 -3.44 -2.06 -13.39
N LEU A 51 -2.38 -1.82 -14.17
CA LEU A 51 -1.43 -2.85 -14.58
C LEU A 51 -0.79 -3.57 -13.38
N LEU A 52 -0.36 -2.82 -12.36
CA LEU A 52 0.19 -3.41 -11.14
C LEU A 52 -0.81 -4.34 -10.46
N ARG A 53 -2.06 -3.90 -10.31
CA ARG A 53 -3.11 -4.69 -9.66
C ARG A 53 -3.38 -5.99 -10.41
N ASP A 54 -3.46 -5.93 -11.73
CA ASP A 54 -3.72 -7.10 -12.56
C ASP A 54 -2.55 -8.09 -12.46
N LEU A 55 -1.30 -7.60 -12.51
CA LEU A 55 -0.10 -8.41 -12.28
C LEU A 55 -0.09 -9.10 -10.90
N MET A 56 -0.48 -8.38 -9.85
CA MET A 56 -0.52 -8.92 -8.49
C MET A 56 -1.71 -9.88 -8.27
N ALA A 57 -2.77 -9.80 -9.06
CA ALA A 57 -3.88 -10.75 -8.98
C ALA A 57 -3.47 -12.16 -9.46
N GLU A 58 -2.52 -12.24 -10.38
CA GLU A 58 -1.95 -13.51 -10.87
C GLU A 58 -0.91 -14.11 -9.90
N HIS A 59 -0.42 -13.32 -8.94
CA HIS A 59 0.67 -13.69 -8.05
C HIS A 59 0.37 -13.31 -6.59
N THR A 60 -0.18 -14.26 -5.83
CA THR A 60 -0.46 -14.06 -4.40
C THR A 60 0.78 -14.32 -3.53
N SER A 61 1.10 -13.39 -2.64
CA SER A 61 2.17 -13.49 -1.63
C SER A 61 1.74 -12.87 -0.31
N ASP A 62 2.10 -13.49 0.81
CA ASP A 62 1.85 -12.90 2.15
C ASP A 62 2.78 -11.72 2.45
N ALA A 63 3.98 -11.73 1.86
CA ALA A 63 5.05 -10.76 2.08
C ALA A 63 4.96 -9.53 1.17
N ILE A 64 4.32 -9.65 -0.01
CA ILE A 64 4.17 -8.54 -0.97
C ILE A 64 2.69 -8.28 -1.21
N ARG A 65 2.21 -7.10 -0.84
CA ARG A 65 0.79 -6.73 -0.89
C ARG A 65 0.57 -5.49 -1.74
N PHE A 66 -0.55 -5.44 -2.46
CA PHE A 66 -0.97 -4.25 -3.18
C PHE A 66 -1.49 -3.19 -2.20
N SER A 67 -1.07 -1.94 -2.36
CA SER A 67 -1.56 -0.82 -1.57
C SER A 67 -2.84 -0.25 -2.17
N GLU A 68 -3.98 -0.57 -1.55
CA GLU A 68 -5.30 -0.11 -1.99
C GLU A 68 -5.49 1.41 -1.85
N ALA A 69 -6.25 1.99 -2.79
CA ALA A 69 -6.55 3.42 -2.74
C ALA A 69 -7.67 3.70 -1.74
N PHE A 70 -7.40 4.53 -0.73
CA PHE A 70 -8.44 4.95 0.21
C PHE A 70 -9.37 5.97 -0.42
N ARG A 71 -10.66 5.64 -0.49
CA ARG A 71 -11.70 6.60 -0.91
C ARG A 71 -11.96 7.57 0.24
N ARG A 72 -11.55 8.83 0.07
CA ARG A 72 -11.74 9.87 1.09
C ARG A 72 -13.23 10.22 1.22
N THR A 73 -13.94 9.61 2.16
CA THR A 73 -15.29 10.05 2.55
C THR A 73 -15.14 11.40 3.25
N ARG A 74 -15.58 12.49 2.60
CA ARG A 74 -15.74 13.77 3.30
C ARG A 74 -16.93 13.62 4.25
N SER A 75 -16.68 13.41 5.55
CA SER A 75 -17.70 13.65 6.56
C SER A 75 -18.02 15.15 6.56
N ARG A 76 -19.23 15.53 6.14
CA ARG A 76 -19.73 16.89 6.31
C ARG A 76 -20.09 17.04 7.78
N SER A 77 -19.20 17.64 8.57
CA SER A 77 -19.54 18.11 9.90
C SER A 77 -20.57 19.23 9.77
N SER A 78 -21.86 18.90 9.85
CA SER A 78 -22.92 19.89 10.11
C SER A 78 -22.76 20.37 11.55
N HIS A 79 -21.93 21.40 11.75
CA HIS A 79 -21.99 22.20 12.97
C HIS A 79 -23.28 23.00 12.93
N ARG A 80 -24.33 22.42 13.50
CA ARG A 80 -25.60 23.09 13.76
C ARG A 80 -25.35 24.09 14.89
N LEU A 81 -25.46 25.38 14.55
CA LEU A 81 -25.53 26.48 15.51
C LEU A 81 -26.57 26.15 16.58
N ALA A 82 -26.13 25.98 17.82
CA ALA A 82 -26.99 26.07 19.00
C ALA A 82 -26.77 27.45 19.62
N ARG A 83 -27.89 28.09 19.89
CA ARG A 83 -28.06 29.42 20.48
C ARG A 83 -27.48 29.49 21.88
#